data_AF-A0A377D3E2-F1
#
_entry.id   AF-A0A377D3E2-F1
#
_cell.length_a   1.000
_cell.length_b   1.000
_cell.length_c   1.000
_cell.angle_alpha   90.00
_cell.angle_beta   90.00
_cell.angle_gamma   90.00
#
_symmetry.space_group_name_H-M   'P 1'
#
loop_
_entity.id
_entity.type
_entity.pdbx_description
1 polymer ?
#
loop_
_entity_poly.entity_id
_entity_poly.type
_entity_poly.pdbx_seq_one_letter_code
_entity_poly.pdbx_strand_id
1 'polypeptide(L)'
;MLLSVVVALTLTPALCGSVLQHVPPHKKGFFGAFNRFYRRTEDKYQRGVIYVLRRAARTMGLYVVLGGGMALMMWKNCRAVSYPLKTRAKSWCSTRCRLGRPLPVQQK
;
A
#
# COMPACT_ATOMS: atom_id res chain seq x y z
N MET A 1 1.71 -13.00 -11.39
CA MET A 1 1.89 -11.56 -11.68
C MET A 1 2.48 -11.33 -13.06
N LEU A 2 3.51 -12.08 -13.47
CA LEU A 2 4.20 -11.89 -14.74
C LEU A 2 3.27 -11.92 -15.97
N LEU A 3 2.38 -12.92 -16.05
CA LEU A 3 1.38 -13.02 -17.13
C LEU A 3 0.43 -11.79 -17.20
N SER A 4 0.01 -11.26 -16.06
CA SER A 4 -0.86 -10.07 -16.01
C SER A 4 -0.12 -8.79 -16.40
N VAL A 5 1.16 -8.66 -16.06
CA VAL A 5 2.00 -7.52 -16.49
C VAL A 5 2.21 -7.53 -17.99
N VAL A 6 2.49 -8.70 -18.58
CA VAL A 6 2.65 -8.85 -20.03
C VAL A 6 1.36 -8.47 -20.77
N VAL A 7 0.21 -8.93 -20.28
CA VAL A 7 -1.10 -8.57 -20.84
C VAL A 7 -1.39 -7.07 -20.67
N ALA A 8 -1.11 -6.48 -19.52
CA ALA A 8 -1.32 -5.04 -19.30
C ALA A 8 -0.45 -4.16 -20.23
N LEU A 9 0.78 -4.59 -20.54
CA LEU A 9 1.66 -3.82 -21.42
C LEU A 9 1.33 -3.98 -22.91
N THR A 10 0.62 -5.05 -23.30
CA THR A 10 0.33 -5.33 -24.72
C THR A 10 -1.13 -5.06 -25.08
N LEU A 11 -2.08 -5.51 -24.27
CA LEU A 11 -3.51 -5.31 -24.52
C LEU A 11 -4.00 -3.93 -24.10
N THR A 12 -3.51 -3.36 -22.99
CA THR A 12 -3.97 -2.04 -22.55
C THR A 12 -3.65 -0.92 -23.56
N PRO A 13 -2.45 -0.81 -24.16
CA PRO A 13 -2.23 0.23 -25.18
C PRO A 13 -3.06 -0.02 -26.46
N ALA A 14 -3.26 -1.29 -26.85
CA ALA A 14 -4.07 -1.62 -28.03
C ALA A 14 -5.56 -1.26 -27.83
N LEU A 15 -6.13 -1.56 -26.66
CA LEU A 15 -7.51 -1.22 -26.30
C LEU A 15 -7.71 0.27 -26.04
N CYS A 16 -6.75 0.91 -25.37
CA CYS A 16 -6.83 2.33 -25.11
C CYS A 16 -6.73 3.10 -26.45
N GLY A 17 -5.86 2.71 -27.38
CA GLY A 17 -5.78 3.33 -28.71
C GLY A 17 -6.99 3.08 -29.62
N SER A 18 -7.66 1.93 -29.51
CA SER A 18 -8.82 1.61 -30.36
C SER A 18 -10.13 2.23 -29.86
N VAL A 19 -10.27 2.41 -28.55
CA VAL A 19 -11.51 2.92 -27.93
C VAL A 19 -11.47 4.43 -27.72
N LEU A 20 -10.30 5.03 -27.55
CA LEU A 20 -10.18 6.44 -27.15
C LEU A 20 -10.37 7.39 -28.35
N GLN A 21 -11.62 7.77 -28.60
CA GLN A 21 -11.96 8.92 -29.43
C GLN A 21 -11.56 10.22 -28.73
N HIS A 22 -11.01 11.19 -29.47
CA HIS A 22 -10.62 12.48 -28.92
C HIS A 22 -11.87 13.30 -28.54
N VAL A 23 -12.21 13.33 -27.25
CA VAL A 23 -13.37 14.09 -26.77
C VAL A 23 -12.90 15.40 -26.13
N PRO A 24 -13.34 16.57 -26.63
CA PRO A 24 -13.02 17.84 -26.00
C PRO A 24 -13.64 17.92 -24.59
N PRO A 25 -13.01 18.64 -23.65
CA PRO A 25 -13.47 18.68 -22.26
C PRO A 25 -14.91 19.20 -22.17
N HIS A 26 -15.83 18.34 -21.73
CA HIS A 26 -17.24 18.69 -21.60
C HIS A 26 -17.44 19.82 -20.57
N LYS A 27 -17.83 21.01 -21.06
CA LYS A 27 -17.98 22.21 -20.20
C LYS A 27 -19.40 22.44 -19.66
N LYS A 28 -20.40 21.74 -20.21
CA LYS A 28 -21.83 21.87 -19.83
C LYS A 28 -22.43 20.51 -19.45
N GLY A 29 -23.44 20.49 -18.58
CA GLY A 29 -24.10 19.27 -18.09
C GLY A 29 -23.41 18.58 -16.90
N PHE A 30 -23.79 17.32 -16.66
CA PHE A 30 -23.32 16.50 -15.53
C PHE A 30 -21.80 16.31 -15.52
N PHE A 31 -21.19 15.98 -16.66
CA PHE A 31 -19.74 15.80 -16.78
C PHE A 31 -18.94 17.10 -16.55
N GLY A 32 -19.52 18.26 -16.87
CA GLY A 32 -18.91 19.56 -16.54
C GLY A 32 -18.97 19.88 -15.05
N ALA A 33 -20.08 19.53 -14.38
CA ALA A 33 -20.17 19.67 -12.92
C ALA A 33 -19.24 18.69 -12.19
N PHE A 34 -19.15 17.44 -12.66
CA PHE A 34 -18.20 16.45 -12.17
C PHE A 34 -16.75 16.92 -12.36
N ASN A 35 -16.39 17.46 -13.53
CA ASN A 35 -15.05 18.00 -13.78
C ASN A 35 -14.71 19.13 -12.80
N ARG A 36 -15.67 20.02 -12.49
CA ARG A 36 -15.49 21.08 -11.48
C ARG A 36 -15.32 20.52 -10.06
N PHE A 37 -16.08 19.49 -9.69
CA PHE A 37 -15.96 18.83 -8.38
C PHE A 37 -14.62 18.08 -8.25
N TYR A 38 -14.22 17.36 -9.30
CA TYR A 38 -12.97 16.62 -9.37
C TYR A 38 -11.78 17.57 -9.23
N ARG A 39 -11.74 18.66 -10.01
CA ARG A 39 -10.67 19.68 -9.89
C ARG A 39 -10.56 20.26 -8.47
N ARG A 40 -11.69 20.55 -7.82
CA ARG A 40 -11.69 21.01 -6.41
C ARG A 40 -11.17 19.95 -5.43
N THR A 41 -11.44 18.69 -5.69
CA THR A 41 -10.97 17.56 -4.88
C THR A 41 -9.47 17.33 -5.08
N GLU A 42 -9.01 17.39 -6.33
CA GLU A 42 -7.60 17.29 -6.70
C GLU A 42 -6.77 18.40 -6.05
N ASP A 43 -7.20 19.66 -6.14
CA ASP A 43 -6.52 20.79 -5.51
C ASP A 43 -6.38 20.63 -3.99
N LYS A 44 -7.39 20.03 -3.34
CA LYS A 44 -7.37 19.73 -1.90
C LYS A 44 -6.44 18.57 -1.60
N TYR A 45 -6.45 17.53 -2.42
CA TYR A 45 -5.56 16.38 -2.28
C TYR A 45 -4.10 16.81 -2.44
N GLN A 46 -3.77 17.56 -3.49
CA GLN A 46 -2.42 18.10 -3.70
C GLN A 46 -1.96 18.94 -2.50
N ARG A 47 -2.80 19.86 -2.01
CA ARG A 47 -2.51 20.65 -0.80
C ARG A 47 -2.32 19.78 0.45
N GLY A 48 -3.15 18.74 0.61
CA GLY A 48 -3.05 17.78 1.71
C GLY A 48 -1.75 16.97 1.66
N VAL A 49 -1.37 16.49 0.48
CA VAL A 49 -0.11 15.76 0.25
C VAL A 49 1.08 16.69 0.55
N ILE A 50 1.09 17.91 0.02
CA ILE A 50 2.16 18.89 0.29
C ILE A 50 2.24 19.20 1.79
N TYR A 51 1.11 19.30 2.49
CA TYR A 51 1.08 19.52 3.93
C TYR A 51 1.68 18.33 4.70
N VAL A 52 1.34 17.10 4.31
CA VAL A 52 1.91 15.87 4.88
C VAL A 52 3.42 15.79 4.62
N LEU A 53 3.88 16.17 3.43
CA LEU A 53 5.31 16.22 3.08
C LEU A 53 6.06 17.28 3.90
N ARG A 54 5.52 18.49 4.05
CA ARG A 54 6.11 19.53 4.89
C ARG A 54 6.22 19.12 6.36
N ARG A 55 5.33 18.24 6.83
CA ARG A 55 5.34 17.67 8.18
C ARG A 55 5.71 16.17 8.18
N ALA A 56 6.65 15.78 7.31
CA ALA A 56 7.11 14.39 7.18
C ALA A 56 7.53 13.76 8.53
N ALA A 57 8.18 14.53 9.41
CA ALA A 57 8.59 14.02 10.73
C ALA A 57 7.40 13.63 11.62
N ARG A 58 6.30 14.39 11.61
CA ARG A 58 5.10 14.07 12.43
C ARG A 58 4.31 12.91 11.83
N THR A 59 4.25 12.85 10.50
CA THR A 59 3.53 11.78 9.80
C THR A 59 4.28 10.45 9.88
N MET A 60 5.62 10.47 9.85
CA MET A 60 6.43 9.30 10.17
C MET A 60 6.25 8.86 11.63
N GLY A 61 6.21 9.79 12.58
CA GLY A 61 5.88 9.49 13.98
C GLY A 61 4.53 8.78 14.11
N LEU A 62 3.48 9.27 13.43
CA LEU A 62 2.17 8.61 13.40
C LEU A 62 2.26 7.19 12.80
N TYR A 63 3.01 7.01 11.72
CA TYR A 63 3.21 5.69 11.11
C TYR A 63 3.89 4.71 12.05
N VAL A 64 4.92 5.16 12.79
CA VAL A 64 5.60 4.36 13.80
C VAL A 64 4.67 4.05 14.97
N VAL A 65 3.82 4.98 15.39
CA VAL A 65 2.81 4.74 16.43
C VAL A 65 1.78 3.71 15.98
N LEU A 66 1.31 3.77 14.74
CA LEU A 66 0.34 2.81 14.19
C LEU A 66 0.98 1.42 14.04
N GLY A 67 2.15 1.33 13.40
CA GLY A 67 2.87 0.07 13.22
C GLY A 67 3.33 -0.54 14.54
N GLY A 68 3.89 0.30 15.43
CA GLY A 68 4.27 -0.08 16.78
C GLY A 68 3.05 -0.49 17.61
N GLY A 69 1.93 0.23 17.51
CA GLY A 69 0.67 -0.12 18.17
C GLY A 69 0.13 -1.47 17.72
N MET A 70 0.11 -1.74 16.40
CA MET A 70 -0.26 -3.05 15.85
C MET A 70 0.71 -4.15 16.31
N ALA A 71 2.01 -3.89 16.29
CA ALA A 71 3.02 -4.86 16.73
C ALA A 71 2.96 -5.16 18.23
N LEU A 72 2.76 -4.13 19.07
CA LEU A 72 2.59 -4.27 20.51
C LEU A 72 1.27 -4.94 20.86
N MET A 73 0.19 -4.60 20.16
CA MET A 73 -1.11 -5.25 20.33
C MET A 73 -1.03 -6.71 19.91
N MET A 74 -0.37 -7.03 18.79
CA MET A 74 -0.08 -8.39 18.37
C MET A 74 0.79 -9.13 19.41
N TRP A 75 1.85 -8.52 19.95
CA TRP A 75 2.69 -9.15 20.98
C TRP A 75 1.91 -9.40 22.27
N LYS A 76 1.13 -8.42 22.74
CA LYS A 76 0.26 -8.55 23.92
C LYS A 76 -0.80 -9.64 23.72
N ASN A 77 -1.47 -9.66 22.57
CA ASN A 77 -2.42 -10.73 22.23
C ASN A 77 -1.74 -12.08 21.95
N CYS A 78 -0.46 -12.13 21.55
CA CYS A 78 0.23 -13.41 21.33
C CYS A 78 0.50 -14.18 22.63
N ARG A 79 0.28 -13.56 23.80
CA ARG A 79 0.25 -14.25 25.11
C ARG A 79 -1.14 -14.83 25.46
N ALA A 80 -2.21 -14.35 24.80
CA ALA A 80 -3.59 -14.77 25.04
C ALA A 80 -4.24 -15.50 23.85
N VAL A 81 -3.66 -15.41 22.65
CA VAL A 81 -4.23 -16.00 21.45
C VAL A 81 -3.36 -17.15 20.96
N SER A 82 -3.59 -18.29 21.61
CA SER A 82 -3.61 -19.57 20.92
C SER A 82 -4.67 -19.52 19.82
N TYR A 83 -4.36 -18.88 18.69
CA TYR A 83 -5.03 -19.26 17.44
C TYR A 83 -4.59 -20.71 17.17
N PRO A 84 -5.50 -21.67 16.96
CA PRO A 84 -5.16 -22.98 16.43
C PRO A 84 -4.84 -22.83 14.92
N LEU A 85 -3.80 -22.05 14.60
CA LEU A 85 -3.17 -22.08 13.29
C LEU A 85 -2.24 -23.30 13.29
N LYS A 86 -2.76 -24.35 12.65
CA LYS A 86 -2.10 -25.58 12.25
C LYS A 86 -0.60 -25.38 11.99
N THR A 87 0.19 -25.72 13.01
CA THR A 87 1.50 -26.37 12.97
C THR A 87 2.33 -26.20 11.68
N ARG A 88 2.92 -25.01 11.45
CA ARG A 88 4.22 -24.92 10.74
C ARG A 88 5.01 -23.62 10.88
N ALA A 89 4.49 -22.59 11.54
CA ALA A 89 5.24 -21.33 11.74
C ALA A 89 5.86 -21.17 13.14
N LYS A 90 5.49 -22.02 14.12
CA LYS A 90 6.01 -21.90 15.50
C LYS A 90 7.45 -22.42 15.68
N SER A 91 8.01 -23.18 14.73
CA SER A 91 9.40 -23.66 14.82
C SER A 91 10.43 -22.59 14.43
N TRP A 92 10.09 -21.63 13.58
CA TRP A 92 11.06 -20.62 13.11
C TRP A 92 11.30 -19.49 14.12
N CYS A 93 10.31 -19.15 14.93
CA CYS A 93 10.42 -18.06 15.90
C CYS A 93 11.05 -18.50 17.24
N SER A 94 10.90 -19.77 17.62
CA SER A 94 11.49 -20.31 18.86
C SER A 94 12.99 -20.62 18.74
N THR A 95 13.45 -21.08 17.57
CA THR A 95 14.86 -21.49 17.40
C THR A 95 15.82 -20.32 17.17
N ARG A 96 15.34 -19.15 16.71
CA ARG A 96 16.20 -18.00 16.39
C ARG A 96 16.49 -17.06 17.56
N CYS A 97 15.69 -17.08 18.63
CA CYS A 97 15.96 -16.29 19.84
C CYS A 97 16.91 -16.95 20.86
N ARG A 98 17.31 -18.21 20.65
CA ARG A 98 18.15 -18.96 21.62
C ARG A 98 19.61 -19.16 21.20
N LEU A 99 20.00 -18.83 19.97
CA LEU A 99 21.40 -18.88 19.54
C LEU A 99 21.89 -17.51 19.08
N GLY A 100 22.45 -16.74 20.01
CA GLY A 100 23.39 -15.67 19.70
C GLY A 100 24.68 -16.24 19.13
N ARG A 101 24.65 -16.68 17.85
CA ARG A 101 25.84 -17.03 17.07
C ARG A 101 25.76 -16.40 15.67
N PRO A 102 26.92 -15.96 15.12
CA PRO A 102 26.98 -15.25 13.84
C PRO A 102 26.53 -16.13 12.67
N LEU A 103 25.78 -15.54 11.73
CA LEU A 103 25.33 -16.18 10.49
C LEU A 103 26.53 -16.56 9.60
N PRO A 104 26.56 -17.79 9.03
CA PRO A 104 27.14 -18.00 7.73
C PRO A 104 26.07 -17.80 6.63
N VAL A 105 26.52 -17.14 5.57
CA VAL A 105 25.88 -16.90 4.27
C VAL A 105 25.46 -18.23 3.61
N GLN A 106 24.20 -18.33 3.16
CA GLN A 106 23.75 -19.14 2.01
C GLN A 106 22.42 -18.50 1.53
N GLN A 107 22.30 -17.74 0.44
CA GLN A 107 22.51 -18.06 -0.99
C GLN A 107 21.82 -19.37 -1.41
N LYS A 108 20.54 -19.27 -1.79
CA LYS A 108 19.95 -19.94 -2.96
C LYS A 108 18.60 -19.33 -3.32
#